data_AF-A0AAN4HKM2-F1
#
_entry.id   AF-A0AAN4HKM2-F1
#
_cell.length_a   1.000
_cell.length_b   1.000
_cell.length_c   1.000
_cell.angle_alpha   90.00
_cell.angle_beta   90.00
_cell.angle_gamma   90.00
#
_symmetry.space_group_name_H-M   'P 1'
#
loop_
_entity.id
_entity.type
_entity.pdbx_description
1 polymer ?
#
loop_
_entity_poly.entity_id
_entity_poly.type
_entity_poly.pdbx_seq_one_letter_code
_entity_poly.pdbx_strand_id
1 'polypeptide(L)'
;MQRERYINISINLIIKNKGETKVKGFVCITSFENLHDFDPHPYAVRLHITRSIKQGIMVGKGFVHVPHLSPSLHLFFQTKDKWKKLKFTEEEKEKLKKGNTGTWYDLYEESFIKEATERKDFQKAYKRLKERLEAGENAVLVCYCENKDKCHRGIVGRLLEEDGYQVIYQ
;
A
#
# COMPACT_ATOMS: atom_id res chain seq x y z
N MET A 1 -8.65 20.36 12.54
CA MET A 1 -9.61 21.35 12.00
C MET A 1 -9.55 21.62 10.49
N GLN A 2 -8.48 22.16 9.88
CA GLN A 2 -8.49 22.42 8.41
C GLN A 2 -8.32 21.15 7.54
N ARG A 3 -7.51 20.16 7.98
CA ARG A 3 -7.31 18.88 7.27
C ARG A 3 -8.54 17.97 7.23
N GLU A 4 -9.28 17.87 8.35
CA GLU A 4 -10.51 17.07 8.43
C GLU A 4 -11.62 17.63 7.55
N ARG A 5 -11.67 18.96 7.38
CA ARG A 5 -12.57 19.61 6.42
C ARG A 5 -12.20 19.22 5.00
N TYR A 6 -10.93 19.25 4.61
CA TYR A 6 -10.52 18.87 3.25
C TYR A 6 -10.84 17.40 2.92
N ILE A 7 -10.60 16.47 3.84
CA ILE A 7 -10.91 15.04 3.62
C ILE A 7 -12.42 14.82 3.51
N ASN A 8 -13.23 15.40 4.40
CA ASN A 8 -14.68 15.31 4.35
C ASN A 8 -15.27 16.02 3.12
N ILE A 9 -14.66 17.13 2.69
CA ILE A 9 -15.06 17.85 1.48
C ILE A 9 -14.75 17.01 0.24
N SER A 10 -13.55 16.40 0.15
CA SER A 10 -13.20 15.50 -0.97
C SER A 10 -14.14 14.30 -1.04
N ILE A 11 -14.41 13.63 0.08
CA ILE A 11 -15.34 12.49 0.13
C ILE A 11 -16.76 12.91 -0.28
N ASN A 12 -17.27 14.04 0.22
CA ASN A 12 -18.61 14.53 -0.14
C ASN A 12 -18.72 15.07 -1.58
N LEU A 13 -17.66 15.64 -2.15
CA LEU A 13 -17.62 16.08 -3.55
C LEU A 13 -17.61 14.89 -4.52
N ILE A 14 -17.00 13.77 -4.13
CA ILE A 14 -17.02 12.52 -4.91
C ILE A 14 -18.44 11.93 -4.93
N ILE A 15 -19.13 11.91 -3.78
CA ILE A 15 -20.49 11.36 -3.66
C ILE A 15 -21.53 12.16 -4.48
N LYS A 16 -21.30 13.47 -4.69
CA LYS A 16 -22.25 14.35 -5.39
C LYS A 16 -22.13 14.36 -6.91
N ASN A 17 -21.05 13.81 -7.48
CA ASN A 17 -20.84 13.85 -8.93
C ASN A 17 -21.11 12.49 -9.59
N LYS A 18 -22.33 12.41 -10.15
CA LYS A 18 -22.75 11.64 -11.33
C LYS A 18 -23.29 10.23 -11.10
N GLY A 19 -24.46 10.02 -11.71
CA GLY A 19 -25.19 8.78 -11.76
C GLY A 19 -24.48 7.67 -12.54
N GLU A 20 -24.93 6.45 -12.25
CA GLU A 20 -24.61 5.19 -12.94
C GLU A 20 -23.13 4.77 -12.94
N THR A 21 -22.46 4.81 -11.79
CA THR A 21 -21.45 3.80 -11.47
C THR A 21 -21.52 3.48 -9.97
N LYS A 22 -21.73 2.21 -9.63
CA LYS A 22 -21.67 1.73 -8.25
C LYS A 22 -20.25 2.03 -7.75
N VAL A 23 -20.09 3.00 -6.86
CA VAL A 23 -18.78 3.38 -6.31
C VAL A 23 -18.20 2.13 -5.65
N LYS A 24 -17.16 1.54 -6.26
CA LYS A 24 -16.33 0.53 -5.62
C LYS A 24 -15.70 1.21 -4.40
N GLY A 25 -15.66 0.56 -3.24
CA GLY A 25 -15.09 1.14 -2.02
C GLY A 25 -13.71 1.75 -2.29
N PHE A 26 -13.36 2.83 -1.58
CA PHE A 26 -12.08 3.51 -1.78
C PHE A 26 -11.02 3.01 -0.80
N VAL A 27 -9.74 3.21 -1.16
CA VAL A 27 -8.59 2.76 -0.37
C VAL A 27 -7.76 3.95 0.08
N CYS A 28 -7.51 4.07 1.38
CA CYS A 28 -6.53 4.99 1.93
C CYS A 28 -5.20 4.25 2.15
N ILE A 29 -4.11 4.82 1.65
CA ILE A 29 -2.74 4.36 1.86
C ILE A 29 -2.05 5.36 2.77
N THR A 30 -1.61 4.93 3.95
CA THR A 30 -1.01 5.83 4.95
C THR A 30 0.17 5.19 5.68
N SER A 31 0.97 6.00 6.38
CA SER A 31 2.05 5.53 7.25
C SER A 31 1.51 5.16 8.64
N PHE A 32 2.26 4.35 9.38
CA PHE A 32 1.90 4.01 10.76
C PHE A 32 1.88 5.23 11.68
N GLU A 33 2.83 6.15 11.52
CA GLU A 33 2.88 7.41 12.27
C GLU A 33 1.64 8.27 12.06
N ASN A 34 1.13 8.34 10.82
CA ASN A 34 -0.09 9.09 10.51
C ASN A 34 -1.33 8.51 11.22
N LEU A 35 -1.27 7.28 11.74
CA LEU A 35 -2.43 6.65 12.36
C LEU A 35 -2.77 7.22 13.74
N HIS A 36 -1.88 7.95 14.41
CA HIS A 36 -2.17 8.50 15.75
C HIS A 36 -3.43 9.37 15.75
N ASP A 37 -3.49 10.33 14.82
CA ASP A 37 -4.61 11.26 14.63
C ASP A 37 -5.60 10.84 13.53
N PHE A 38 -5.41 9.65 12.95
CA PHE A 38 -6.28 9.13 11.91
C PHE A 38 -7.60 8.65 12.51
N ASP A 39 -8.71 9.07 11.90
CA ASP A 39 -10.04 8.53 12.14
C ASP A 39 -10.27 7.27 11.28
N PRO A 40 -10.30 6.06 11.89
CA PRO A 40 -10.48 4.83 11.15
C PRO A 40 -11.95 4.48 10.92
N HIS A 41 -12.92 5.21 11.51
CA HIS A 41 -14.35 4.88 11.44
C HIS A 41 -14.89 4.74 10.00
N PRO A 42 -14.49 5.56 9.02
CA PRO A 42 -14.94 5.42 7.63
C PRO A 42 -14.46 4.14 6.91
N TYR A 43 -13.49 3.41 7.50
CA TYR A 43 -12.82 2.27 6.90
C TYR A 43 -13.19 0.99 7.63
N ALA A 44 -14.01 0.16 6.99
CA ALA A 44 -14.40 -1.15 7.50
C ALA A 44 -13.25 -2.17 7.43
N VAL A 45 -12.36 -2.02 6.45
CA VAL A 45 -11.17 -2.86 6.27
C VAL A 45 -9.94 -2.10 6.71
N ARG A 46 -9.21 -2.59 7.73
CA ARG A 46 -8.05 -1.90 8.31
C ARG A 46 -6.86 -2.84 8.34
N LEU A 47 -5.97 -2.74 7.36
CA LEU A 47 -4.90 -3.72 7.16
C LEU A 47 -3.54 -3.11 7.44
N HIS A 48 -2.80 -3.78 8.32
CA HIS A 48 -1.38 -3.52 8.52
C HIS A 48 -0.57 -4.46 7.64
N ILE A 49 -0.03 -3.93 6.54
CA ILE A 49 0.57 -4.71 5.45
C ILE A 49 2.10 -4.81 5.57
N THR A 50 2.64 -5.03 6.78
CA THR A 50 4.10 -5.13 7.00
C THR A 50 4.55 -6.56 7.14
N ARG A 51 5.84 -6.84 6.86
CA ARG A 51 6.39 -8.20 7.04
C ARG A 51 6.51 -8.59 8.52
N SER A 52 6.66 -7.63 9.43
CA SER A 52 6.82 -7.86 10.87
C SER A 52 6.06 -6.82 11.67
N ILE A 53 5.61 -7.16 12.87
CA ILE A 53 4.87 -6.27 13.78
C ILE A 53 5.75 -5.64 14.87
N LYS A 54 7.04 -5.40 14.56
CA LYS A 54 8.01 -4.94 15.57
C LYS A 54 7.66 -3.61 16.22
N GLN A 55 6.95 -2.72 15.52
CA GLN A 55 6.48 -1.45 16.08
C GLN A 55 5.03 -1.56 16.61
N GLY A 56 4.52 -2.79 16.74
CA GLY A 56 3.15 -3.07 17.17
C GLY A 56 2.12 -2.96 16.06
N ILE A 57 0.87 -3.22 16.44
CA ILE A 57 -0.31 -3.07 15.58
C ILE A 57 -1.36 -2.26 16.36
N MET A 58 -2.08 -1.36 15.68
CA MET A 58 -3.14 -0.58 16.32
C MET A 58 -4.42 -1.42 16.50
N VAL A 59 -4.35 -2.48 17.31
CA VAL A 59 -5.49 -3.41 17.56
C VAL A 59 -6.70 -2.68 18.11
N GLY A 60 -6.48 -1.71 19.01
CA GLY A 60 -7.56 -0.87 19.54
C GLY A 60 -8.28 -0.03 18.48
N LYS A 61 -7.65 0.19 17.31
CA LYS A 61 -8.25 0.81 16.13
C LYS A 61 -8.72 -0.22 15.10
N GLY A 62 -8.78 -1.51 15.44
CA GLY A 62 -9.30 -2.59 14.59
C GLY A 62 -8.37 -3.03 13.45
N PHE A 63 -7.07 -2.69 13.49
CA PHE A 63 -6.13 -3.10 12.45
C PHE A 63 -5.77 -4.59 12.55
N VAL A 64 -5.81 -5.28 11.41
CA VAL A 64 -5.42 -6.69 11.26
C VAL A 64 -4.08 -6.77 10.52
N HIS A 65 -3.17 -7.60 11.01
CA HIS A 65 -1.87 -7.82 10.36
C HIS A 65 -2.02 -8.71 9.12
N VAL A 66 -1.56 -8.22 7.96
CA VAL A 66 -1.62 -8.94 6.67
C VAL A 66 -0.24 -8.90 6.00
N PRO A 67 0.71 -9.76 6.43
CA PRO A 67 2.07 -9.78 5.88
C PRO A 67 2.11 -10.28 4.43
N HIS A 68 1.05 -10.91 3.95
CA HIS A 68 0.96 -11.44 2.59
C HIS A 68 0.98 -10.33 1.52
N LEU A 69 0.45 -9.13 1.85
CA LEU A 69 0.51 -7.94 1.00
C LEU A 69 1.83 -7.15 1.12
N SER A 70 2.82 -7.72 1.79
CA SER A 70 4.18 -7.16 1.90
C SER A 70 5.16 -7.97 1.02
N PRO A 71 6.36 -7.44 0.71
CA PRO A 71 7.40 -8.20 0.01
C PRO A 71 7.75 -9.46 0.78
N SER A 72 8.14 -10.53 0.08
CA SER A 72 8.53 -11.82 0.68
C SER A 72 9.66 -11.64 1.69
N LEU A 73 9.92 -12.65 2.53
CA LEU A 73 11.09 -12.57 3.41
C LEU A 73 12.39 -12.42 2.61
N HIS A 74 12.50 -13.11 1.47
CA HIS A 74 13.67 -13.01 0.60
C HIS A 74 13.86 -11.58 0.10
N LEU A 75 12.84 -10.99 -0.54
CA LEU A 75 12.91 -9.64 -1.08
C LEU A 75 13.07 -8.58 0.03
N PHE A 76 12.45 -8.79 1.19
CA PHE A 76 12.61 -7.94 2.35
C PHE A 76 14.06 -7.90 2.83
N PHE A 77 14.71 -9.05 3.01
CA PHE A 77 16.10 -9.12 3.44
C PHE A 77 17.06 -8.67 2.35
N GLN A 78 16.81 -9.01 1.07
CA GLN A 78 17.59 -8.52 -0.06
C GLN A 78 17.57 -6.98 -0.11
N THR A 79 16.40 -6.37 0.04
CA THR A 79 16.28 -4.91 0.05
C THR A 79 17.00 -4.30 1.25
N LYS A 80 16.77 -4.82 2.46
CA LYS A 80 17.33 -4.28 3.70
C LYS A 80 18.85 -4.44 3.80
N ASP A 81 19.36 -5.63 3.48
CA ASP A 81 20.74 -6.02 3.79
C ASP A 81 21.69 -5.85 2.61
N LYS A 82 21.15 -5.71 1.39
CA LYS A 82 21.94 -5.51 0.17
C LYS A 82 21.64 -4.17 -0.50
N TRP A 83 20.44 -3.99 -1.07
CA TRP A 83 20.20 -2.83 -1.95
C TRP A 83 20.17 -1.48 -1.23
N LYS A 84 19.56 -1.40 -0.04
CA LYS A 84 19.62 -0.18 0.80
C LYS A 84 21.01 0.12 1.35
N LYS A 85 21.92 -0.86 1.32
CA LYS A 85 23.35 -0.69 1.65
C LYS A 85 24.22 -0.45 0.41
N LEU A 86 23.60 -0.16 -0.73
CA LEU A 86 24.25 0.15 -2.01
C LEU A 86 25.17 -0.97 -2.53
N LYS A 87 24.86 -2.22 -2.21
CA LYS A 87 25.59 -3.40 -2.69
C LYS A 87 24.87 -3.96 -3.91
N PHE A 88 25.45 -3.84 -5.10
CA PHE A 88 24.83 -4.26 -6.36
C PHE A 88 25.78 -5.13 -7.19
N THR A 89 25.25 -6.14 -7.88
CA THR A 89 25.95 -6.84 -8.97
C THR A 89 26.05 -5.95 -10.21
N GLU A 90 26.90 -6.31 -11.17
CA GLU A 90 26.97 -5.57 -12.44
C GLU A 90 25.65 -5.58 -13.20
N GLU A 91 24.93 -6.71 -13.19
CA GLU A 91 23.58 -6.80 -13.78
C GLU A 91 22.58 -5.83 -13.11
N GLU A 92 22.59 -5.77 -11.78
CA GLU A 92 21.73 -4.85 -11.03
C GLU A 92 22.10 -3.39 -11.32
N LYS A 93 23.39 -3.05 -11.48
CA LYS A 93 23.81 -1.70 -11.87
C LYS A 93 23.30 -1.32 -13.26
N GLU A 94 23.32 -2.26 -14.21
CA GLU A 94 22.75 -2.02 -15.54
C GLU A 94 21.23 -1.80 -15.50
N LYS A 95 20.51 -2.53 -14.63
CA LYS A 95 19.08 -2.29 -14.38
C LYS A 95 18.85 -0.92 -13.77
N LEU A 96 19.65 -0.51 -12.78
CA LEU A 96 19.56 0.81 -12.16
C LEU A 96 19.77 1.95 -13.18
N LYS A 97 20.73 1.83 -14.10
CA LYS A 97 20.95 2.83 -15.17
C LYS A 97 19.74 3.03 -16.08
N LYS A 98 18.92 2.00 -16.25
CA LYS A 98 17.71 2.01 -17.07
C LYS A 98 16.43 2.30 -16.26
N GLY A 99 16.55 2.31 -14.93
CA GLY A 99 15.43 2.51 -14.02
C GLY A 99 14.99 3.97 -13.94
N ASN A 100 13.75 4.18 -13.48
CA ASN A 100 13.16 5.52 -13.41
C ASN A 100 13.88 6.44 -12.42
N THR A 101 14.39 5.88 -11.31
CA THR A 101 15.00 6.68 -10.24
C THR A 101 16.52 6.57 -10.18
N GLY A 102 17.10 5.55 -10.82
CA GLY A 102 18.51 5.19 -10.66
C GLY A 102 18.87 4.68 -9.27
N THR A 103 17.87 4.30 -8.45
CA THR A 103 18.07 3.92 -7.05
C THR A 103 17.65 2.49 -6.77
N TRP A 104 18.06 1.95 -5.62
CA TRP A 104 17.64 0.62 -5.15
C TRP A 104 16.13 0.35 -5.29
N TYR A 105 15.32 1.40 -5.28
CA TYR A 105 13.87 1.30 -5.40
C TYR A 105 13.45 0.73 -6.77
N ASP A 106 14.17 1.00 -7.86
CA ASP A 106 13.81 0.47 -9.18
C ASP A 106 13.89 -1.07 -9.19
N LEU A 107 14.96 -1.63 -8.61
CA LEU A 107 15.11 -3.09 -8.46
C LEU A 107 14.03 -3.67 -7.55
N TYR A 108 13.71 -2.96 -6.47
CA TYR A 108 12.72 -3.37 -5.50
C TYR A 108 11.30 -3.37 -6.08
N GLU A 109 10.94 -2.32 -6.81
CA GLU A 109 9.64 -2.19 -7.45
C GLU A 109 9.44 -3.29 -8.49
N GLU A 110 10.39 -3.48 -9.40
CA GLU A 110 10.35 -4.54 -10.41
C GLU A 110 10.18 -5.93 -9.74
N SER A 111 10.99 -6.20 -8.72
CA SER A 111 10.93 -7.49 -8.00
C SER A 111 9.63 -7.68 -7.23
N PHE A 112 9.09 -6.62 -6.62
CA PHE A 112 7.85 -6.72 -5.86
C PHE A 112 6.62 -6.84 -6.76
N ILE A 113 6.60 -6.18 -7.91
CA ILE A 113 5.56 -6.37 -8.94
C ILE A 113 5.58 -7.82 -9.43
N LYS A 114 6.77 -8.36 -9.75
CA LYS A 114 6.91 -9.77 -10.11
C LYS A 114 6.36 -10.69 -9.01
N GLU A 115 6.75 -10.46 -7.76
CA GLU A 115 6.20 -11.18 -6.61
C GLU A 115 4.67 -11.07 -6.51
N ALA A 116 4.09 -9.88 -6.70
CA ALA A 116 2.64 -9.68 -6.65
C ALA A 116 1.90 -10.53 -7.70
N THR A 117 2.52 -10.75 -8.86
CA THR A 117 1.95 -11.57 -9.94
C THR A 117 2.16 -13.08 -9.76
N GLU A 118 3.25 -13.50 -9.10
CA GLU A 118 3.63 -14.92 -9.02
C GLU A 118 3.29 -15.57 -7.67
N ARG A 119 3.30 -14.80 -6.58
CA ARG A 119 3.10 -15.33 -5.22
C ARG A 119 1.63 -15.58 -4.93
N LYS A 120 1.26 -16.87 -4.81
CA LYS A 120 -0.10 -17.31 -4.47
C LYS A 120 -0.65 -16.70 -3.17
N ASP A 121 0.21 -16.48 -2.17
CA ASP A 121 -0.19 -15.89 -0.89
C ASP A 121 -0.55 -14.41 -1.03
N PHE A 122 0.22 -13.65 -1.83
CA PHE A 122 -0.10 -12.28 -2.20
C PHE A 122 -1.42 -12.23 -2.96
N GLN A 123 -1.55 -13.01 -4.05
CA GLN A 123 -2.76 -13.05 -4.88
C GLN A 123 -4.01 -13.36 -4.06
N LYS A 124 -3.94 -14.31 -3.13
CA LYS A 124 -5.06 -14.66 -2.24
C LYS A 124 -5.44 -13.52 -1.31
N ALA A 125 -4.46 -12.84 -0.70
CA ALA A 125 -4.73 -11.70 0.19
C ALA A 125 -5.27 -10.49 -0.59
N TYR A 126 -4.72 -10.24 -1.78
CA TYR A 126 -5.11 -9.16 -2.67
C TYR A 126 -6.53 -9.37 -3.20
N LYS A 127 -6.88 -10.60 -3.62
CA LYS A 127 -8.25 -10.97 -4.00
C LYS A 127 -9.25 -10.71 -2.87
N ARG A 128 -8.93 -11.10 -1.64
CA ARG A 128 -9.80 -10.84 -0.48
C ARG A 128 -10.01 -9.35 -0.23
N LEU A 129 -8.96 -8.53 -0.39
CA LEU A 129 -9.11 -7.08 -0.29
C LEU A 129 -10.07 -6.55 -1.37
N LYS A 130 -9.91 -6.99 -2.62
CA LYS A 130 -10.79 -6.62 -3.74
C LYS A 130 -12.25 -7.02 -3.51
N GLU A 131 -12.50 -8.23 -3.02
CA GLU A 131 -13.85 -8.73 -2.69
C GLU A 131 -14.55 -7.81 -1.66
N ARG A 132 -13.81 -7.32 -0.64
CA ARG A 132 -14.35 -6.36 0.34
C ARG A 132 -14.62 -5.00 -0.28
N LEU A 133 -13.71 -4.49 -1.12
CA LEU A 133 -13.90 -3.21 -1.82
C LEU A 133 -15.10 -3.26 -2.79
N GLU A 134 -15.30 -4.37 -3.48
CA GLU A 134 -16.44 -4.62 -4.36
C GLU A 134 -17.77 -4.73 -3.60
N ALA A 135 -17.72 -5.15 -2.34
CA ALA A 135 -18.86 -5.10 -1.41
C ALA A 135 -19.17 -3.66 -0.91
N GLY A 136 -18.38 -2.67 -1.32
CA GLY A 136 -18.55 -1.26 -0.92
C GLY A 136 -17.84 -0.89 0.38
N GLU A 137 -16.97 -1.74 0.90
CA GLU A 137 -16.26 -1.49 2.15
C GLU A 137 -14.95 -0.76 1.90
N ASN A 138 -14.84 0.47 2.42
CA ASN A 138 -13.61 1.24 2.31
C ASN A 138 -12.48 0.58 3.11
N ALA A 139 -11.26 0.66 2.58
CA ALA A 139 -10.07 0.08 3.19
C ALA A 139 -9.03 1.14 3.55
N VAL A 140 -8.29 0.89 4.63
CA VAL A 140 -7.03 1.60 4.93
C VAL A 140 -5.90 0.58 5.01
N LEU A 141 -4.83 0.81 4.26
CA LEU A 141 -3.61 0.01 4.28
C LEU A 141 -2.46 0.82 4.88
N VAL A 142 -1.77 0.22 5.86
CA VAL A 142 -0.67 0.89 6.58
C VAL A 142 0.65 0.12 6.49
N CYS A 143 1.75 0.85 6.27
CA CYS A 143 3.14 0.37 6.42
C CYS A 143 3.95 1.31 7.34
N TYR A 144 5.07 0.83 7.89
CA TYR A 144 5.96 1.67 8.73
C TYR A 144 6.81 2.68 7.98
N CYS A 145 6.97 2.54 6.65
CA CYS A 145 7.82 3.48 5.91
C CYS A 145 7.18 4.88 5.95
N GLU A 146 7.99 5.92 6.08
CA GLU A 146 7.50 7.29 5.98
C GLU A 146 7.23 7.64 4.52
N ASN A 147 8.22 7.44 3.64
CA ASN A 147 8.11 7.75 2.22
C ASN A 147 7.24 6.74 1.48
N LYS A 148 6.06 7.20 1.01
CA LYS A 148 5.10 6.41 0.22
C LYS A 148 5.61 6.07 -1.20
N ASP A 149 6.38 6.97 -1.80
CA ASP A 149 6.94 6.82 -3.14
C ASP A 149 8.04 5.75 -3.19
N LYS A 150 8.55 5.36 -2.01
CA LYS A 150 9.52 4.28 -1.82
C LYS A 150 9.09 3.22 -0.80
N CYS A 151 7.79 2.90 -0.71
CA CYS A 151 7.24 1.77 0.08
C CYS A 151 6.44 0.79 -0.80
N HIS A 152 6.31 -0.47 -0.37
CA HIS A 152 5.36 -1.42 -1.00
C HIS A 152 3.92 -0.94 -0.91
N ARG A 153 3.53 -0.15 0.11
CA ARG A 153 2.16 0.40 0.19
C ARG A 153 1.84 1.28 -1.02
N GLY A 154 2.84 1.98 -1.56
CA GLY A 154 2.71 2.76 -2.78
C GLY A 154 2.45 1.87 -4.00
N ILE A 155 3.21 0.77 -4.11
CA ILE A 155 3.07 -0.23 -5.19
C ILE A 155 1.68 -0.90 -5.11
N VAL A 156 1.25 -1.36 -3.94
CA VAL A 156 -0.09 -1.95 -3.74
C VAL A 156 -1.18 -0.94 -4.09
N GLY A 157 -1.01 0.34 -3.72
CA GLY A 157 -1.92 1.41 -4.13
C GLY A 157 -2.02 1.52 -5.66
N ARG A 158 -0.89 1.55 -6.38
CA ARG A 158 -0.89 1.64 -7.84
C ARG A 158 -1.57 0.44 -8.50
N LEU A 159 -1.34 -0.78 -8.00
CA LEU A 159 -2.04 -1.98 -8.48
C LEU A 159 -3.56 -1.86 -8.31
N LEU A 160 -4.02 -1.24 -7.20
CA LEU A 160 -5.44 -1.00 -6.97
C LEU A 160 -6.00 0.09 -7.90
N GLU A 161 -5.21 1.13 -8.21
CA GLU A 161 -5.59 2.14 -9.22
C GLU A 161 -5.72 1.51 -10.61
N GLU A 162 -4.78 0.64 -11.00
CA GLU A 162 -4.82 -0.12 -12.26
C GLU A 162 -6.05 -1.03 -12.35
N ASP A 163 -6.48 -1.60 -11.22
CA ASP A 163 -7.72 -2.37 -11.09
C ASP A 163 -9.00 -1.50 -11.08
N GLY A 164 -8.86 -0.17 -11.15
CA GLY A 164 -9.95 0.79 -11.21
C GLY A 164 -10.56 1.18 -9.85
N TYR A 165 -9.84 0.98 -8.74
CA TYR A 165 -10.25 1.49 -7.44
C TYR A 165 -9.73 2.91 -7.22
N GLN A 166 -10.47 3.69 -6.44
CA GLN A 166 -10.01 5.01 -6.01
C GLN A 166 -9.05 4.88 -4.84
N VAL A 167 -7.83 5.42 -4.99
CA VAL A 167 -6.79 5.37 -3.96
C VAL A 167 -6.43 6.78 -3.47
N ILE A 168 -6.35 6.96 -2.15
CA ILE A 168 -5.97 8.20 -1.49
C ILE A 168 -4.65 7.97 -0.77
N TYR A 169 -3.63 8.75 -1.12
CA TYR A 169 -2.30 8.64 -0.54
C TYR A 169 -2.03 9.72 0.50
N GLN A 170 -1.99 9.34 1.78
CA GLN A 170 -1.71 10.20 2.93
C GLN A 170 -0.29 10.04 3.48
#